data_AF-A0A016U5P2-F1
#
_entry.id   AF-A0A016U5P2-F1
#
_cell.length_a   1.000
_cell.length_b   1.000
_cell.length_c   1.000
_cell.angle_alpha   90.00
_cell.angle_beta   90.00
_cell.angle_gamma   90.00
#
_symmetry.space_group_name_H-M   'P 1'
#
loop_
_entity.id
_entity.type
_entity.pdbx_description
1 polymer ?
#
loop_
_entity_poly.entity_id
_entity_poly.type
_entity_poly.pdbx_seq_one_letter_code
_entity_poly.pdbx_strand_id
1 'polypeptide(L)'
;MKLVGIKTVDDQFKTAVAPLCESIAMRNKLEAALVDWQEECGLGPAGTIRQGIRLIHSRMMTLAVNSTPPSSPSAGSETSRSQEVVPSFMIESDDKNFPVIVVTGQIPDQLQRTFQKLKTLIAHCVATLGHADNLLTKIEESIKHISESHDELAHLCLESGLKGQKATRAAENFTWNLRLLKAQLSLVAKSQDEAQDIITQVFDVGGVLGILSPKLTHRSGARRFSRVIPDPIKDSSL
;
A
#
# COMPACT_ATOMS: atom_id res chain seq x y z
N MET A 1 9.14 -19.80 -13.05
CA MET A 1 10.14 -20.64 -12.34
C MET A 1 10.87 -21.52 -13.34
N LYS A 2 12.08 -21.96 -13.03
CA LYS A 2 12.86 -22.89 -13.87
C LYS A 2 12.48 -24.33 -13.54
N LEU A 3 12.40 -25.21 -14.52
CA LEU A 3 12.22 -26.64 -14.26
C LEU A 3 13.50 -27.22 -13.64
N VAL A 4 13.35 -27.94 -12.54
CA VAL A 4 14.42 -28.72 -11.90
C VAL A 4 14.64 -30.02 -12.69
N GLY A 5 13.58 -30.59 -13.27
CA GLY A 5 13.65 -31.85 -14.02
C GLY A 5 13.40 -33.08 -13.15
N ILE A 6 12.88 -32.88 -11.94
CA ILE A 6 12.46 -33.92 -11.00
C ILE A 6 10.98 -33.66 -10.74
N LYS A 7 10.12 -34.61 -11.16
CA LYS A 7 8.67 -34.41 -11.19
C LYS A 7 8.10 -33.96 -9.83
N THR A 8 8.49 -34.62 -8.75
CA THR A 8 8.00 -34.32 -7.39
C THR A 8 8.37 -32.89 -6.98
N VAL A 9 9.62 -32.49 -7.17
CA VAL A 9 10.12 -31.14 -6.89
C VAL A 9 9.47 -30.08 -7.79
N ASP A 10 9.32 -30.37 -9.08
CA ASP A 10 8.67 -29.46 -10.02
C ASP A 10 7.20 -29.25 -9.66
N ASP A 11 6.51 -30.30 -9.20
CA ASP A 11 5.13 -30.21 -8.75
C ASP A 11 5.01 -29.39 -7.45
N GLN A 12 5.99 -29.48 -6.53
CA GLN A 12 6.05 -28.58 -5.37
C GLN A 12 6.25 -27.11 -5.76
N PHE A 13 7.13 -26.80 -6.71
CA PHE A 13 7.28 -25.41 -7.18
C PHE A 13 6.02 -24.88 -7.88
N LYS A 14 5.25 -25.74 -8.56
CA LYS A 14 3.99 -25.35 -9.21
C LYS A 14 2.94 -24.84 -8.23
N THR A 15 2.85 -25.40 -7.02
CA THR A 15 1.86 -24.95 -6.03
C THR A 15 2.09 -23.49 -5.61
N ALA A 16 3.34 -23.04 -5.66
CA ALA A 16 3.72 -21.67 -5.33
C ALA A 16 3.50 -20.66 -6.48
N VAL A 17 3.17 -21.11 -7.70
CA VAL A 17 3.02 -20.21 -8.86
C VAL A 17 1.84 -19.26 -8.71
N ALA A 18 0.68 -19.77 -8.30
CA ALA A 18 -0.52 -18.95 -8.12
C ALA A 18 -0.33 -17.81 -7.10
N PRO A 19 0.11 -18.07 -5.84
CA PRO A 19 0.33 -17.00 -4.86
C PRO A 19 1.43 -16.01 -5.30
N LEU A 20 2.41 -16.45 -6.08
CA LEU A 20 3.40 -15.55 -6.68
C LEU A 20 2.79 -14.62 -7.73
N CYS A 21 1.96 -15.13 -8.62
CA CYS A 21 1.29 -14.29 -9.62
C CYS A 21 0.37 -13.27 -8.96
N GLU A 22 -0.39 -13.70 -7.96
CA GLU A 22 -1.27 -12.82 -7.17
C GLU A 22 -0.47 -11.72 -6.46
N SER A 23 0.65 -12.07 -5.82
CA SER A 23 1.46 -11.09 -5.08
C SER A 23 2.13 -10.06 -5.98
N ILE A 24 2.64 -10.48 -7.15
CA ILE A 24 3.20 -9.56 -8.15
C ILE A 24 2.10 -8.62 -8.67
N ALA A 25 0.92 -9.14 -9.01
CA ALA A 25 -0.18 -8.33 -9.50
C ALA A 25 -0.68 -7.32 -8.46
N MET A 26 -0.77 -7.73 -7.19
CA MET A 26 -1.13 -6.86 -6.07
C MET A 26 -0.14 -5.71 -5.92
N ARG A 27 1.17 -6.02 -5.86
CA ARG A 27 2.23 -5.01 -5.75
C ARG A 27 2.20 -4.02 -6.92
N ASN A 28 2.11 -4.52 -8.14
CA ASN A 28 2.08 -3.66 -9.33
C ASN A 28 0.88 -2.70 -9.33
N LYS A 29 -0.29 -3.13 -8.84
CA LYS A 29 -1.47 -2.27 -8.73
C LYS A 29 -1.26 -1.15 -7.71
N LEU A 30 -0.66 -1.46 -6.56
CA LEU A 30 -0.35 -0.46 -5.53
C LEU A 30 0.67 0.56 -6.04
N GLU A 31 1.78 0.09 -6.61
CA GLU A 31 2.84 0.94 -7.18
C GLU A 31 2.30 1.84 -8.30
N ALA A 32 1.52 1.29 -9.23
CA ALA A 32 0.92 2.07 -10.32
C ALA A 32 -0.05 3.14 -9.79
N ALA A 33 -0.91 2.81 -8.82
CA ALA A 33 -1.84 3.78 -8.24
C ALA A 33 -1.12 4.90 -7.48
N LEU A 34 0.03 4.61 -6.87
CA LEU A 34 0.85 5.61 -6.19
C LEU A 34 1.45 6.59 -7.19
N VAL A 35 2.06 6.08 -8.26
CA VAL A 35 2.65 6.90 -9.33
C VAL A 35 1.59 7.77 -10.00
N ASP A 36 0.47 7.16 -10.41
CA ASP A 36 -0.67 7.88 -11.00
C ASP A 36 -1.15 9.05 -10.12
N TRP A 37 -1.25 8.82 -8.80
CA TRP A 37 -1.69 9.87 -7.88
C TRP A 37 -0.64 10.96 -7.67
N GLN A 38 0.65 10.59 -7.61
CA GLN A 38 1.75 11.56 -7.53
C GLN A 38 1.76 12.48 -8.75
N GLU A 39 1.66 11.91 -9.95
CA GLU A 39 1.61 12.65 -11.21
C GLU A 39 0.41 13.61 -11.25
N GLU A 40 -0.77 13.16 -10.82
CA GLU A 40 -1.98 13.99 -10.76
C GLU A 40 -1.85 15.13 -9.72
N CYS A 41 -1.06 14.93 -8.66
CA CYS A 41 -0.69 16.01 -7.73
C CYS A 41 0.33 16.99 -8.34
N GLY A 42 0.99 16.64 -9.44
CA GLY A 42 2.13 17.37 -9.99
C GLY A 42 3.42 17.12 -9.22
N LEU A 43 3.53 15.97 -8.54
CA LEU A 43 4.74 15.54 -7.85
C LEU A 43 5.62 14.73 -8.79
N GLY A 44 6.94 14.84 -8.63
CA GLY A 44 7.87 13.90 -9.26
C GLY A 44 7.83 12.52 -8.58
N PRO A 45 8.55 11.51 -9.12
CA PRO A 45 8.55 10.14 -8.59
C PRO A 45 9.00 10.01 -7.12
N ALA A 46 9.76 10.98 -6.60
CA ALA A 46 10.18 11.04 -5.20
C ALA A 46 9.16 11.77 -4.29
N GLY A 47 7.99 12.14 -4.82
CA GLY A 47 6.96 12.85 -4.08
C GLY A 47 6.34 11.99 -2.98
N THR A 48 6.14 12.56 -1.80
CA THR A 48 5.57 11.84 -0.67
C THR A 48 4.06 12.03 -0.55
N ILE A 49 3.37 11.08 0.10
CA ILE A 49 1.95 11.21 0.45
C ILE A 49 1.69 12.53 1.19
N ARG A 50 2.57 12.90 2.12
CA ARG A 50 2.43 14.17 2.87
C ARG A 50 2.47 15.39 1.98
N GLN A 51 3.40 15.42 1.01
CA GLN A 51 3.49 16.53 0.07
C GLN A 51 2.23 16.64 -0.80
N GLY A 52 1.74 15.51 -1.33
CA GLY A 52 0.55 15.51 -2.18
C GLY A 52 -0.70 15.98 -1.43
N ILE A 53 -0.94 15.49 -0.21
CA ILE A 53 -2.09 15.92 0.60
C ILE A 53 -1.98 17.42 0.95
N ARG A 54 -0.78 17.93 1.29
CA ARG A 54 -0.59 19.36 1.55
C ARG A 54 -0.86 20.23 0.31
N LEU A 55 -0.47 19.76 -0.87
CA LEU A 55 -0.77 20.46 -2.13
C LEU A 55 -2.27 20.47 -2.43
N ILE A 56 -2.94 19.32 -2.28
CA ILE A 56 -4.40 19.22 -2.42
C ILE A 56 -5.09 20.18 -1.46
N HIS A 57 -4.65 20.24 -0.20
CA HIS A 57 -5.18 21.15 0.80
C HIS A 57 -5.01 22.62 0.44
N SER A 58 -3.80 23.02 0.02
CA SER A 58 -3.54 24.40 -0.43
C SER A 58 -4.42 24.81 -1.62
N ARG A 59 -4.58 23.91 -2.60
CA ARG A 59 -5.48 24.11 -3.75
C ARG A 59 -6.93 24.28 -3.30
N MET A 60 -7.39 23.45 -2.37
CA MET A 60 -8.75 23.55 -1.81
C MET A 60 -8.98 24.89 -1.09
N MET A 61 -8.04 25.31 -0.23
CA MET A 61 -8.14 26.60 0.48
C MET A 61 -8.21 27.79 -0.48
N THR A 62 -7.43 27.75 -1.55
CA THR A 62 -7.47 28.79 -2.60
C THR A 62 -8.85 28.84 -3.27
N LEU A 63 -9.44 27.68 -3.59
CA LEU A 63 -10.79 27.61 -4.15
C LEU A 63 -11.86 28.13 -3.18
N ALA A 64 -11.76 27.77 -1.90
CA ALA A 64 -12.68 28.23 -0.87
C ALA A 64 -12.69 29.76 -0.75
N VAL A 65 -11.51 30.39 -0.69
CA VAL A 65 -11.36 31.85 -0.61
C VAL A 65 -11.96 32.53 -1.84
N ASN A 66 -11.72 31.99 -3.04
CA ASN A 66 -12.26 32.54 -4.29
C ASN A 66 -13.79 32.37 -4.42
N SER A 67 -14.36 31.37 -3.74
CA SER A 67 -15.81 31.12 -3.73
C SER A 67 -16.56 32.02 -2.74
N THR A 68 -15.85 32.64 -1.78
CA THR A 68 -16.41 33.61 -0.83
C THR A 68 -16.08 35.04 -1.25
N PRO A 69 -17.03 35.83 -1.79
CA PRO A 69 -16.74 37.23 -2.13
C PRO A 69 -16.41 38.05 -0.87
N PRO A 70 -15.51 39.04 -0.96
CA PRO A 70 -15.21 39.92 0.17
C PRO A 70 -16.47 40.65 0.61
N SER A 71 -16.74 40.66 1.92
CA SER A 71 -17.85 41.38 2.53
C SER A 71 -17.75 42.88 2.21
N SER A 72 -18.48 43.34 1.20
CA SER A 72 -18.70 44.76 0.98
C SER A 72 -19.71 45.28 2.00
N PRO A 73 -19.50 46.42 2.66
CA PRO A 73 -20.49 47.02 3.52
C PRO A 73 -21.54 47.70 2.65
N SER A 74 -22.65 47.04 2.34
CA SER A 74 -23.82 47.71 1.76
C SER A 74 -25.14 47.01 2.05
N ALA A 75 -26.11 47.86 2.35
CA ALA A 75 -27.41 47.58 2.90
C ALA A 75 -28.34 46.80 1.95
N GLY A 76 -29.20 45.99 2.57
CA GLY A 76 -30.55 45.70 2.11
C GLY A 76 -30.71 45.14 0.69
N SER A 77 -30.67 43.81 0.55
CA SER A 77 -31.53 43.11 -0.39
C SER A 77 -31.57 41.62 -0.03
N GLU A 78 -32.74 41.16 0.42
CA GLU A 78 -33.06 39.76 0.63
C GLU A 78 -33.35 39.12 -0.73
N THR A 79 -32.33 38.61 -1.40
CA THR A 79 -32.49 37.67 -2.51
C THR A 79 -31.89 36.34 -2.10
N SER A 80 -32.70 35.30 -2.18
CA SER A 80 -32.42 33.91 -1.84
C SER A 80 -31.04 33.47 -2.34
N ARG A 81 -30.05 33.54 -1.45
CA ARG A 81 -28.72 33.00 -1.70
C ARG A 81 -28.85 31.49 -1.68
N SER A 82 -28.73 30.88 -2.86
CA SER A 82 -28.29 29.49 -2.97
C SER A 82 -27.11 29.34 -2.02
N GLN A 83 -27.27 28.51 -0.99
CA GLN A 83 -26.23 28.26 0.00
C GLN A 83 -25.13 27.46 -0.70
N GLU A 84 -24.31 28.14 -1.51
CA GLU A 84 -23.18 27.51 -2.18
C GLU A 84 -22.25 26.97 -1.10
N VAL A 85 -22.22 25.65 -1.00
CA VAL A 85 -21.39 24.94 -0.04
C VAL A 85 -19.94 25.23 -0.40
N VAL A 86 -19.24 25.90 0.52
CA VAL A 86 -17.82 26.24 0.36
C VAL A 86 -17.03 24.96 0.08
N PRO A 87 -16.20 24.94 -0.99
CA PRO A 87 -15.38 23.78 -1.32
C PRO A 87 -14.48 23.38 -0.15
N SER A 88 -14.57 22.13 0.27
CA SER A 88 -13.77 21.59 1.37
C SER A 88 -13.60 20.08 1.23
N PHE A 89 -12.68 19.50 2.00
CA PHE A 89 -12.60 18.05 2.14
C PHE A 89 -12.17 17.67 3.55
N MET A 90 -12.49 16.45 3.90
CA MET A 90 -12.24 15.88 5.22
C MET A 90 -11.86 14.41 5.09
N ILE A 91 -11.08 13.95 6.06
CA ILE A 91 -10.67 12.55 6.19
C ILE A 91 -11.46 11.93 7.34
N GLU A 92 -12.26 10.94 6.99
CA GLU A 92 -12.99 10.08 7.92
C GLU A 92 -12.29 8.73 8.05
N SER A 93 -12.72 7.95 9.03
CA SER A 93 -12.34 6.54 9.15
C SER A 93 -13.58 5.68 8.90
N ASP A 94 -13.43 4.63 8.10
CA ASP A 94 -14.44 3.57 8.02
C ASP A 94 -14.46 2.69 9.28
N ASP A 95 -15.32 1.67 9.29
CA ASP A 95 -15.46 0.72 10.39
C ASP A 95 -14.19 -0.09 10.68
N LYS A 96 -13.27 -0.18 9.71
CA LYS A 96 -11.99 -0.88 9.80
C LYS A 96 -10.83 0.07 10.09
N ASN A 97 -11.10 1.34 10.38
CA ASN A 97 -10.13 2.40 10.60
C ASN A 97 -9.28 2.76 9.36
N PHE A 98 -9.82 2.59 8.15
CA PHE A 98 -9.20 3.06 6.91
C PHE A 98 -9.72 4.44 6.51
N PRO A 99 -8.88 5.27 5.87
CA PRO A 99 -9.23 6.64 5.54
C PRO A 99 -10.27 6.70 4.42
N VAL A 100 -11.30 7.53 4.63
CA VAL A 100 -12.32 7.84 3.64
C VAL A 100 -12.26 9.33 3.33
N ILE A 101 -12.05 9.67 2.06
CA ILE A 101 -11.96 11.07 1.63
C ILE A 101 -13.35 11.58 1.27
N VAL A 102 -13.87 12.49 2.07
CA VAL A 102 -15.15 13.18 1.86
C VAL A 102 -14.86 14.56 1.27
N VAL A 103 -15.48 14.89 0.15
CA VAL A 103 -15.31 16.18 -0.54
C VAL A 103 -16.68 16.87 -0.60
N THR A 104 -16.72 18.15 -0.30
CA THR A 104 -17.95 18.97 -0.29
C THR A 104 -17.79 20.20 -1.16
N GLY A 105 -18.89 20.71 -1.71
CA GLY A 105 -18.88 21.88 -2.59
C GLY A 105 -18.48 21.55 -4.02
N GLN A 106 -18.55 22.55 -4.90
CA GLN A 106 -18.16 22.44 -6.30
C GLN A 106 -16.64 22.58 -6.41
N ILE A 107 -15.98 21.59 -7.02
CA ILE A 107 -14.53 21.62 -7.25
C ILE A 107 -14.21 21.44 -8.74
N PRO A 108 -13.13 22.05 -9.25
CA PRO A 108 -12.71 21.86 -10.64
C PRO A 108 -12.37 20.40 -10.97
N ASP A 109 -12.59 20.00 -12.23
CA ASP A 109 -12.36 18.64 -12.73
C ASP A 109 -10.98 18.08 -12.40
N GLN A 110 -9.94 18.92 -12.50
CA GLN A 110 -8.58 18.52 -12.19
C GLN A 110 -8.44 18.09 -10.72
N LEU A 111 -9.00 18.86 -9.78
CA LEU A 111 -8.92 18.52 -8.36
C LEU A 111 -9.79 17.31 -8.03
N GLN A 112 -10.95 17.17 -8.70
CA GLN A 112 -11.79 15.99 -8.57
C GLN A 112 -11.06 14.72 -9.01
N ARG A 113 -10.31 14.79 -10.12
CA ARG A 113 -9.45 13.72 -10.60
C ARG A 113 -8.36 13.37 -9.59
N THR A 114 -7.70 14.36 -8.99
CA THR A 114 -6.71 14.15 -7.94
C THR A 114 -7.29 13.38 -6.75
N PHE A 115 -8.49 13.75 -6.29
CA PHE A 115 -9.17 13.02 -5.21
C PHE A 115 -9.56 11.60 -5.61
N GLN A 116 -10.02 11.39 -6.86
CA GLN A 116 -10.37 10.06 -7.33
C GLN A 116 -9.15 9.13 -7.39
N LYS A 117 -7.99 9.64 -7.81
CA LYS A 117 -6.73 8.90 -7.77
C LYS A 117 -6.29 8.59 -6.34
N LEU A 118 -6.45 9.53 -5.39
CA LEU A 118 -6.16 9.28 -3.97
C LEU A 118 -7.05 8.17 -3.39
N LYS A 119 -8.35 8.22 -3.68
CA LYS A 119 -9.31 7.17 -3.25
C LYS A 119 -8.94 5.81 -3.83
N THR A 120 -8.50 5.77 -5.09
CA THR A 120 -8.05 4.55 -5.76
C THR A 120 -6.79 3.99 -5.10
N LEU A 121 -5.81 4.84 -4.79
CA LEU A 121 -4.60 4.47 -4.06
C LEU A 121 -4.94 3.89 -2.67
N ILE A 122 -5.82 4.55 -1.92
CA ILE A 122 -6.27 4.07 -0.61
C ILE A 122 -6.96 2.70 -0.76
N ALA A 123 -7.85 2.53 -1.74
CA ALA A 123 -8.51 1.26 -1.98
C ALA A 123 -7.50 0.13 -2.27
N HIS A 124 -6.43 0.41 -3.02
CA HIS A 124 -5.35 -0.55 -3.24
C HIS A 124 -4.53 -0.81 -1.97
N CYS A 125 -4.29 0.18 -1.11
CA CYS A 125 -3.66 -0.06 0.19
C CYS A 125 -4.50 -1.00 1.05
N VAL A 126 -5.81 -0.75 1.15
CA VAL A 126 -6.75 -1.61 1.91
C VAL A 126 -6.78 -3.02 1.34
N ALA A 127 -6.82 -3.16 0.01
CA ALA A 127 -6.76 -4.46 -0.64
C ALA A 127 -5.43 -5.17 -0.32
N THR A 128 -4.29 -4.49 -0.43
CA THR A 128 -2.99 -5.07 -0.09
C THR A 128 -2.96 -5.56 1.35
N LEU A 129 -3.38 -4.74 2.31
CA LEU A 129 -3.42 -5.12 3.72
C LEU A 129 -4.35 -6.31 4.00
N GLY A 130 -5.47 -6.40 3.28
CA GLY A 130 -6.43 -7.50 3.44
C GLY A 130 -5.97 -8.84 2.83
N HIS A 131 -5.04 -8.83 1.88
CA HIS A 131 -4.59 -10.04 1.18
C HIS A 131 -3.15 -10.46 1.52
N ALA A 132 -2.31 -9.51 1.96
CA ALA A 132 -0.88 -9.74 2.17
C ALA A 132 -0.61 -10.88 3.15
N ASP A 133 -1.28 -10.93 4.30
CA ASP A 133 -1.08 -11.99 5.30
C ASP A 133 -1.31 -13.39 4.71
N ASN A 134 -2.39 -13.56 3.96
CA ASN A 134 -2.70 -14.85 3.33
C ASN A 134 -1.65 -15.25 2.29
N LEU A 135 -1.16 -14.29 1.50
CA LEU A 135 -0.12 -14.52 0.51
C LEU A 135 1.22 -14.84 1.16
N LEU A 136 1.59 -14.12 2.23
CA LEU A 136 2.78 -14.38 3.03
C LEU A 136 2.76 -15.81 3.56
N THR A 137 1.67 -16.22 4.23
CA THR A 137 1.52 -17.59 4.75
C THR A 137 1.67 -18.65 3.65
N LYS A 138 0.95 -18.50 2.53
CA LYS A 138 1.03 -19.48 1.41
C LYS A 138 2.44 -19.59 0.84
N ILE A 139 3.14 -18.47 0.69
CA ILE A 139 4.51 -18.45 0.16
C ILE A 139 5.48 -19.04 1.20
N GLU A 140 5.32 -18.74 2.49
CA GLU A 140 6.11 -19.30 3.59
C GLU A 140 5.97 -20.82 3.69
N GLU A 141 4.73 -21.32 3.64
CA GLU A 141 4.43 -22.76 3.64
C GLU A 141 5.09 -23.45 2.44
N SER A 142 4.99 -22.84 1.26
CA SER A 142 5.66 -23.34 0.05
C SER A 142 7.18 -23.38 0.23
N ILE A 143 7.78 -22.30 0.74
CA ILE A 143 9.22 -22.24 1.02
C ILE A 143 9.65 -23.32 2.00
N LYS A 144 8.89 -23.52 3.08
CA LYS A 144 9.18 -24.53 4.11
C LYS A 144 9.17 -25.92 3.49
N HIS A 145 8.06 -26.30 2.84
CA HIS A 145 7.90 -27.62 2.23
C HIS A 145 8.95 -27.90 1.14
N ILE A 146 9.26 -26.91 0.30
CA ILE A 146 10.32 -27.05 -0.72
C ILE A 146 11.69 -27.19 -0.06
N SER A 147 11.98 -26.43 1.00
CA SER A 147 13.28 -26.47 1.67
C SER A 147 13.57 -27.83 2.30
N GLU A 148 12.55 -28.54 2.79
CA GLU A 148 12.68 -29.92 3.30
C GLU A 148 13.17 -30.89 2.22
N SER A 149 12.79 -30.68 0.95
CA SER A 149 13.24 -31.51 -0.18
C SER A 149 14.68 -31.20 -0.63
N HIS A 150 15.31 -30.16 -0.09
CA HIS A 150 16.69 -29.80 -0.43
C HIS A 150 17.69 -30.87 0.05
N ASP A 151 17.46 -31.43 1.24
CA ASP A 151 18.36 -32.43 1.84
C ASP A 151 18.31 -33.76 1.07
N GLU A 152 17.16 -34.09 0.48
CA GLU A 152 16.95 -35.28 -0.34
C GLU A 152 17.27 -35.04 -1.83
N LEU A 153 17.59 -33.81 -2.24
CA LEU A 153 17.70 -33.43 -3.65
C LEU A 153 18.74 -34.26 -4.42
N ALA A 154 19.88 -34.58 -3.79
CA ALA A 154 20.91 -35.42 -4.40
C ALA A 154 20.40 -36.85 -4.64
N HIS A 155 19.62 -37.40 -3.71
CA HIS A 155 18.98 -38.71 -3.85
C HIS A 155 17.92 -38.69 -4.96
N LEU A 156 17.05 -37.67 -4.95
CA LEU A 156 16.00 -37.49 -5.96
C LEU A 156 16.58 -37.31 -7.37
N CYS A 157 17.74 -36.66 -7.51
CA CYS A 157 18.47 -36.57 -8.77
C CYS A 157 18.87 -37.97 -9.27
N LEU A 158 19.45 -38.80 -8.40
CA LEU A 158 19.87 -40.15 -8.75
C LEU A 158 18.69 -41.04 -9.13
N GLU A 159 17.60 -41.01 -8.36
CA GLU A 159 16.36 -41.75 -8.65
C GLU A 159 15.73 -41.33 -9.97
N SER A 160 15.78 -40.04 -10.29
CA SER A 160 15.32 -39.49 -11.57
C SER A 160 16.32 -39.71 -12.72
N GLY A 161 17.42 -40.44 -12.49
CA GLY A 161 18.45 -40.73 -13.49
C GLY A 161 19.34 -39.54 -13.87
N LEU A 162 19.28 -38.44 -13.13
CA LEU A 162 20.10 -37.25 -13.34
C LEU A 162 21.50 -37.45 -12.74
N LYS A 163 22.55 -37.31 -13.56
CA LYS A 163 23.95 -37.43 -13.15
C LYS A 163 24.82 -36.36 -13.78
N GLY A 164 25.99 -36.11 -13.19
CA GLY A 164 26.97 -35.15 -13.68
C GLY A 164 26.37 -33.76 -13.87
N GLN A 165 26.65 -33.14 -15.02
CA GLN A 165 26.19 -31.78 -15.33
C GLN A 165 24.66 -31.59 -15.25
N LYS A 166 23.87 -32.63 -15.55
CA LYS A 166 22.40 -32.56 -15.44
C LYS A 166 21.94 -32.44 -13.98
N ALA A 167 22.57 -33.20 -13.07
CA ALA A 167 22.28 -33.12 -11.64
C ALA A 167 22.73 -31.76 -11.08
N THR A 168 23.90 -31.26 -11.48
CA THR A 168 24.37 -29.91 -11.10
C THR A 168 23.36 -28.84 -11.53
N ARG A 169 22.87 -28.88 -12.77
CA ARG A 169 21.88 -27.92 -13.27
C ARG A 169 20.54 -28.01 -12.53
N ALA A 170 20.11 -29.21 -12.17
CA ALA A 170 18.90 -29.40 -11.36
C ALA A 170 19.05 -28.72 -9.99
N ALA A 171 20.18 -28.93 -9.31
CA ALA A 171 20.49 -28.29 -8.02
C ALA A 171 20.56 -26.75 -8.12
N GLU A 172 21.17 -26.22 -9.19
CA GLU A 172 21.20 -24.78 -9.45
C GLU A 172 19.80 -24.19 -9.67
N ASN A 173 18.98 -24.86 -10.49
CA ASN A 173 17.60 -24.43 -10.76
C ASN A 173 16.75 -24.45 -9.49
N PHE A 174 16.88 -25.50 -8.68
CA PHE A 174 16.23 -25.61 -7.37
C PHE A 174 16.61 -24.41 -6.48
N THR A 175 17.91 -24.18 -6.29
CA THR A 175 18.44 -23.11 -5.44
C THR A 175 17.99 -21.74 -5.93
N TRP A 176 17.95 -21.53 -7.25
CA TRP A 176 17.49 -20.29 -7.84
C TRP A 176 15.99 -20.07 -7.61
N ASN A 177 15.15 -21.09 -7.81
CA ASN A 177 13.71 -21.00 -7.56
C ASN A 177 13.41 -20.74 -6.08
N LEU A 178 14.12 -21.40 -5.16
CA LEU A 178 13.96 -21.18 -3.72
C LEU A 178 14.33 -19.75 -3.33
N ARG A 179 15.43 -19.22 -3.88
CA ARG A 179 15.80 -17.80 -3.69
C ARG A 179 14.75 -16.86 -4.26
N LEU A 180 14.19 -17.15 -5.43
CA LEU A 180 13.11 -16.36 -6.01
C LEU A 180 11.89 -16.31 -5.09
N LEU A 181 11.48 -17.45 -4.52
CA LEU A 181 10.37 -17.50 -3.57
C LEU A 181 10.63 -16.63 -2.33
N LYS A 182 11.80 -16.78 -1.71
CA LYS A 182 12.20 -15.98 -0.54
C LYS A 182 12.23 -14.48 -0.86
N ALA A 183 12.75 -14.11 -2.03
CA ALA A 183 12.76 -12.72 -2.47
C ALA A 183 11.33 -12.17 -2.66
N GLN A 184 10.43 -12.96 -3.25
CA GLN A 184 9.04 -12.53 -3.40
C GLN A 184 8.33 -12.40 -2.05
N LEU A 185 8.57 -13.30 -1.09
CA LEU A 185 8.05 -13.18 0.27
C LEU A 185 8.44 -11.83 0.89
N SER A 186 9.72 -11.46 0.84
CA SER A 186 10.19 -10.16 1.35
C SER A 186 9.54 -8.97 0.63
N LEU A 187 9.29 -9.08 -0.68
CA LEU A 187 8.62 -8.02 -1.43
C LEU A 187 7.14 -7.88 -1.03
N VAL A 188 6.44 -8.97 -0.73
CA VAL A 188 5.05 -8.91 -0.23
C VAL A 188 5.00 -8.21 1.12
N ALA A 189 5.88 -8.59 2.05
CA ALA A 189 5.97 -7.96 3.37
C ALA A 189 6.24 -6.45 3.24
N LYS A 190 7.19 -6.08 2.36
CA LYS A 190 7.48 -4.67 2.09
C LYS A 190 6.27 -3.91 1.52
N SER A 191 5.53 -4.50 0.59
CA SER A 191 4.33 -3.87 0.04
C SER A 191 3.21 -3.71 1.09
N GLN A 192 3.12 -4.63 2.04
CA GLN A 192 2.22 -4.52 3.19
C GLN A 192 2.62 -3.34 4.09
N ASP A 193 3.90 -3.24 4.44
CA ASP A 193 4.44 -2.13 5.23
C ASP A 193 4.23 -0.78 4.54
N GLU A 194 4.49 -0.70 3.23
CA GLU A 194 4.26 0.50 2.41
C GLU A 194 2.79 0.91 2.38
N ALA A 195 1.87 -0.04 2.18
CA ALA A 195 0.44 0.24 2.24
C ALA A 195 0.03 0.77 3.61
N GLN A 196 0.53 0.17 4.70
CA GLN A 196 0.25 0.62 6.07
C GLN A 196 0.82 2.01 6.35
N ASP A 197 2.04 2.30 5.88
CA ASP A 197 2.66 3.62 6.02
C ASP A 197 1.86 4.68 5.25
N ILE A 198 1.44 4.41 4.02
CA ILE A 198 0.59 5.33 3.24
C ILE A 198 -0.68 5.70 4.02
N ILE A 199 -1.40 4.70 4.57
CA ILE A 199 -2.59 4.93 5.39
C ILE A 199 -2.27 5.81 6.61
N THR A 200 -1.18 5.51 7.30
CA THR A 200 -0.73 6.26 8.47
C THR A 200 -0.42 7.72 8.10
N GLN A 201 0.28 7.93 6.98
CA GLN A 201 0.59 9.27 6.48
C GLN A 201 -0.66 10.08 6.14
N VAL A 202 -1.70 9.44 5.58
CA VAL A 202 -2.97 10.12 5.28
C VAL A 202 -3.60 10.68 6.55
N PHE A 203 -3.68 9.89 7.62
CA PHE A 203 -4.24 10.34 8.89
C PHE A 203 -3.35 11.37 9.60
N ASP A 204 -2.03 11.13 9.66
CA ASP A 204 -1.09 12.06 10.31
C ASP A 204 -1.16 13.46 9.70
N VAL A 205 -1.12 13.53 8.37
CA VAL A 205 -1.17 14.79 7.63
C VAL A 205 -2.55 15.42 7.76
N GLY A 206 -3.61 14.60 7.75
CA GLY A 206 -4.94 15.07 8.04
C GLY A 206 -5.06 15.76 9.41
N GLY A 207 -4.43 15.17 10.42
CA GLY A 207 -4.40 15.73 11.79
C GLY A 207 -3.65 17.05 11.85
N VAL A 208 -2.47 17.11 11.21
CA VAL A 208 -1.66 18.33 11.15
C VAL A 208 -2.39 19.47 10.42
N LEU A 209 -3.14 19.15 9.37
CA LEU A 209 -3.87 20.13 8.56
C LEU A 209 -5.25 20.48 9.14
N GLY A 210 -5.69 19.80 10.20
CA GLY A 210 -7.02 20.04 10.81
C GLY A 210 -8.19 19.57 9.93
N ILE A 211 -7.94 18.63 9.01
CA ILE A 211 -8.94 18.09 8.07
C ILE A 211 -9.40 16.68 8.46
N LEU A 212 -9.17 16.26 9.71
CA LEU A 212 -9.79 15.04 10.24
C LEU A 212 -11.22 15.34 10.66
N SER A 213 -12.10 14.34 10.52
CA SER A 213 -13.46 14.47 11.02
C SER A 213 -13.53 14.69 12.53
N PRO A 214 -14.60 15.36 13.03
CA PRO A 214 -14.78 15.57 14.47
C PRO A 214 -14.73 14.29 15.30
N LYS A 215 -15.16 13.17 14.73
CA LYS A 215 -15.10 11.83 15.36
C LYS A 215 -13.66 11.38 15.61
N LEU A 216 -12.73 11.76 14.74
CA LEU A 216 -11.31 11.42 14.83
C LEU A 216 -10.51 12.42 15.66
N THR A 217 -10.85 13.72 15.62
CA THR A 217 -10.14 14.75 16.39
C THR A 217 -10.29 14.56 17.91
N HIS A 218 -11.42 14.03 18.38
CA HIS A 218 -11.61 13.69 19.80
C HIS A 218 -10.77 12.49 20.25
N ARG A 219 -10.36 11.59 19.35
CA ARG A 219 -9.45 10.47 19.67
C ARG A 219 -7.98 10.90 19.74
N SER A 220 -7.57 11.87 18.94
CA SER A 220 -6.18 12.35 18.86
C SER A 220 -5.68 13.07 20.12
N GLY A 221 -6.58 13.53 21.00
CA GLY A 221 -6.23 14.09 22.31
C GLY A 221 -5.66 13.06 23.30
N ALA A 222 -5.85 11.75 23.06
CA ALA A 222 -5.48 10.69 24.00
C ALA A 222 -4.29 9.82 23.55
N ARG A 223 -3.90 9.84 22.27
CA ARG A 223 -2.75 9.06 21.77
C ARG A 223 -2.03 9.83 20.68
N ARG A 224 -0.93 10.49 21.05
CA ARG A 224 0.19 10.67 20.10
C ARG A 224 0.61 9.26 19.68
N PHE A 225 0.47 8.93 18.40
CA PHE A 225 1.02 7.71 17.82
C PHE A 225 2.55 7.78 17.93
N SER A 226 3.06 7.32 19.07
CA SER A 226 4.49 7.18 19.32
C SER A 226 4.98 6.03 18.46
N ARG A 227 5.90 6.32 17.54
CA ARG A 227 6.67 5.28 16.84
C ARG A 227 7.33 4.40 17.91
N VAL A 228 6.98 3.12 17.95
CA VAL A 228 7.79 2.12 18.63
C VAL A 228 8.95 1.83 17.69
N ILE A 229 10.06 2.52 17.89
CA ILE A 229 11.35 2.09 17.35
C ILE A 229 11.82 0.98 18.31
N PRO A 230 12.02 -0.28 17.85
CA PRO A 230 12.64 -1.29 18.68
C PRO A 230 14.07 -0.86 18.99
N ASP A 231 14.40 -0.73 20.27
CA ASP A 231 15.76 -0.46 20.75
C ASP A 231 16.51 -1.80 20.76
N PRO A 232 17.50 -2.04 19.87
CA PRO A 232 18.15 -3.33 19.72
C PRO A 232 19.14 -3.67 20.86
N ILE A 233 19.16 -2.90 21.94
CA ILE A 233 20.13 -3.06 23.05
C ILE A 233 19.47 -3.63 24.32
N LYS A 234 18.15 -3.84 24.35
CA LYS A 234 17.46 -4.35 25.56
C LYS A 234 17.16 -5.85 25.61
N ASP A 235 17.34 -6.60 24.53
CA ASP A 235 17.22 -8.08 24.53
C ASP A 235 18.58 -8.76 24.73
N SER A 236 19.29 -8.39 25.79
CA SER A 236 20.48 -9.11 26.25
C SER A 236 20.55 -9.10 27.76
N SER A 237 19.49 -9.61 28.37
CA SER A 237 19.51 -10.18 29.71
C SER A 237 18.20 -10.91 29.98
N LEU A 238 18.15 -12.19 29.61
CA LEU A 238 17.76 -13.34 30.45
C LEU A 238 17.80 -14.64 29.62
#